data_AF-A0A1I5ZM99-F1
#
_entry.id   AF-A0A1I5ZM99-F1
#
_cell.length_a   1.000
_cell.length_b   1.000
_cell.length_c   1.000
_cell.angle_alpha   90.00
_cell.angle_beta   90.00
_cell.angle_gamma   90.00
#
_symmetry.space_group_name_H-M   'P 1'
#
loop_
_entity.id
_entity.type
_entity.pdbx_description
1 polymer ?
#
loop_
_entity_poly.entity_id
_entity_poly.type
_entity_poly.pdbx_seq_one_letter_code
_entity_poly.pdbx_strand_id
1 'polypeptide(L)'
;MDRKFWLLRGLRFFLFAALFIAAAVFVTQYLWNWLVPEIFNGPSITAVQTLGLLVLSRILFGGFRGGQPGDWARRRKAWQQRMAGRMENLSDEEREKFRQQMQQRCSMGFMRRPEPAAASEVKQPA
;
A
#
# COMPACT_ATOMS: atom_id res chain seq x y z
N MET A 1 0.66 8.30 18.00
CA MET A 1 0.34 7.41 16.86
C MET A 1 -0.95 6.68 17.17
N ASP A 2 -2.07 7.23 16.70
CA ASP A 2 -3.41 6.81 17.08
C ASP A 2 -3.81 5.49 16.41
N ARG A 3 -3.69 4.41 17.17
CA ARG A 3 -4.03 3.02 16.73
C ARG A 3 -5.47 2.92 16.21
N LYS A 4 -6.37 3.79 16.67
CA LYS A 4 -7.74 3.92 16.19
C LYS A 4 -7.81 4.21 14.69
N PHE A 5 -6.95 5.08 14.15
CA PHE A 5 -6.94 5.41 12.71
C PHE A 5 -6.50 4.23 11.84
N TRP A 6 -5.62 3.37 12.36
CA TRP A 6 -5.18 2.15 11.67
C TRP A 6 -6.24 1.05 11.70
N LEU A 7 -6.95 0.91 12.83
CA LEU A 7 -8.10 0.01 12.96
C LEU A 7 -9.28 0.44 12.08
N LEU A 8 -9.65 1.73 12.07
CA LEU A 8 -10.68 2.26 11.17
C LEU A 8 -10.31 2.05 9.69
N ARG A 9 -9.03 2.23 9.33
CA ARG A 9 -8.57 2.00 7.95
C ARG A 9 -8.59 0.52 7.55
N GLY A 10 -8.19 -0.37 8.47
CA GLY A 10 -8.28 -1.82 8.29
C GLY A 10 -9.73 -2.29 8.17
N LEU A 11 -10.62 -1.82 9.03
CA LEU A 11 -12.05 -2.15 9.00
C LEU A 11 -12.70 -1.71 7.70
N ARG A 12 -12.41 -0.49 7.23
CA ARG A 12 -12.95 0.02 5.96
C ARG A 12 -12.48 -0.83 4.78
N PHE A 13 -11.21 -1.22 4.75
CA PHE A 13 -10.68 -2.11 3.71
C PHE A 13 -11.33 -3.50 3.77
N PHE A 14 -11.52 -4.06 4.96
CA PHE A 14 -12.20 -5.33 5.15
C PHE A 14 -13.66 -5.28 4.67
N LEU A 15 -14.40 -4.21 4.97
CA LEU A 15 -15.77 -4.01 4.49
C LEU A 15 -15.82 -3.94 2.96
N PHE A 16 -14.91 -3.19 2.32
CA PHE A 16 -14.83 -3.15 0.85
C PHE A 16 -14.51 -4.51 0.24
N ALA A 17 -13.59 -5.26 0.85
CA ALA A 17 -13.25 -6.61 0.39
C ALA A 17 -14.44 -7.57 0.54
N ALA A 18 -15.14 -7.54 1.67
CA ALA A 18 -16.34 -8.33 1.91
C ALA A 18 -17.46 -8.00 0.93
N LEU A 19 -17.68 -6.71 0.65
CA LEU A 19 -18.66 -6.23 -0.33
C LEU A 19 -18.32 -6.73 -1.75
N PHE A 20 -17.05 -6.66 -2.13
CA PHE A 20 -16.60 -7.16 -3.43
C PHE A 20 -16.81 -8.67 -3.57
N ILE A 21 -16.51 -9.44 -2.53
CA ILE A 21 -16.76 -10.89 -2.51
C ILE A 21 -18.25 -11.18 -2.61
N ALA A 22 -19.09 -10.48 -1.84
CA ALA A 22 -20.54 -10.65 -1.89
C ALA A 22 -21.11 -10.34 -3.28
N ALA A 23 -20.63 -9.27 -3.93
CA ALA A 23 -21.01 -8.93 -5.30
C ALA A 23 -20.59 -10.02 -6.28
N ALA A 24 -19.37 -10.56 -6.17
CA ALA A 24 -18.90 -11.66 -7.00
C ALA A 24 -19.76 -12.92 -6.83
N VAL A 25 -20.07 -13.32 -5.58
CA VAL A 25 -20.96 -14.45 -5.28
C VAL A 25 -22.33 -14.25 -5.93
N PHE A 26 -22.91 -13.05 -5.77
CA PHE A 26 -24.24 -12.75 -6.30
C PHE A 26 -24.28 -12.79 -7.83
N VAL A 27 -23.30 -12.16 -8.49
CA VAL A 27 -23.20 -12.16 -9.96
C VAL A 27 -23.00 -13.57 -10.49
N THR A 28 -22.09 -14.35 -9.89
CA THR A 28 -21.85 -15.73 -10.30
C THR A 28 -23.10 -16.60 -10.11
N GLN A 29 -23.80 -16.47 -8.98
CA GLN A 29 -25.03 -17.22 -8.72
C GLN A 29 -26.14 -16.84 -9.73
N TYR A 30 -26.35 -15.54 -9.95
CA TYR A 30 -27.38 -15.07 -10.86
C TYR A 30 -27.12 -15.54 -12.30
N LEU A 31 -25.89 -15.38 -12.77
CA LEU A 31 -25.50 -15.81 -14.11
C LEU A 31 -25.60 -17.33 -14.28
N TRP A 32 -25.20 -18.10 -13.27
CA TRP A 32 -25.28 -19.56 -13.30
C TRP A 32 -26.73 -20.04 -13.36
N ASN A 33 -27.60 -19.50 -12.50
CA ASN A 33 -29.01 -19.89 -12.45
C ASN A 33 -29.78 -19.52 -13.71
N TRP A 34 -29.27 -18.58 -14.50
CA TRP A 34 -29.82 -18.27 -15.81
C TRP A 34 -29.26 -19.21 -16.89
N LEU A 35 -27.94 -19.35 -17.01
CA LEU A 35 -27.33 -20.12 -18.10
C LEU A 35 -27.48 -21.64 -17.96
N VAL A 36 -27.19 -22.20 -16.78
CA VAL A 36 -27.00 -23.66 -16.62
C VAL A 36 -28.33 -24.42 -16.60
N PRO A 37 -29.37 -23.95 -15.89
CA PRO A 37 -30.69 -24.57 -15.97
C PRO A 37 -31.31 -24.46 -17.37
N GLU A 38 -31.15 -23.30 -18.04
CA GLU A 38 -31.79 -23.05 -19.33
C GLU A 38 -31.12 -23.79 -20.50
N ILE A 39 -29.78 -23.88 -20.50
CA ILE A 39 -29.04 -24.50 -21.61
C ILE A 39 -28.79 -25.99 -21.37
N PHE A 40 -28.53 -26.40 -20.12
CA PHE A 40 -28.07 -27.75 -19.79
C PHE A 40 -29.06 -28.58 -18.97
N ASN A 41 -30.24 -28.04 -18.61
CA ASN A 41 -31.15 -28.65 -17.61
C ASN A 41 -30.40 -29.05 -16.31
N GLY A 42 -29.33 -28.32 -15.99
CA GLY A 42 -28.49 -28.62 -14.85
C GLY A 42 -29.09 -28.10 -13.54
N PRO A 43 -28.58 -28.56 -12.38
CA PRO A 43 -29.05 -28.09 -11.09
C PRO A 43 -28.73 -26.60 -10.89
N SER A 44 -29.69 -25.86 -10.32
CA SER A 44 -29.50 -24.49 -9.87
C SER A 44 -28.60 -24.46 -8.64
N ILE A 45 -27.72 -23.45 -8.57
CA ILE A 45 -26.83 -23.27 -7.43
C ILE A 45 -27.37 -22.23 -6.46
N THR A 46 -27.29 -22.55 -5.17
CA THR A 46 -27.65 -21.63 -4.09
C THR A 46 -26.49 -20.71 -3.71
N ALA A 47 -26.78 -19.60 -3.04
CA ALA A 47 -25.75 -18.66 -2.56
C ALA A 47 -24.63 -19.35 -1.77
N VAL A 48 -24.98 -20.36 -0.96
CA VAL A 48 -24.03 -21.14 -0.15
C VAL A 48 -23.11 -22.00 -1.02
N GLN A 49 -23.63 -22.60 -2.10
CA GLN A 49 -22.81 -23.38 -3.04
C GLN A 49 -21.87 -22.49 -3.85
N THR A 50 -22.35 -21.34 -4.33
CA THR A 50 -21.51 -20.36 -5.03
C THR A 50 -20.42 -19.81 -4.13
N LEU A 51 -20.75 -19.54 -2.87
CA LEU A 51 -19.77 -19.11 -1.87
C LEU A 51 -18.74 -20.21 -1.58
N GLY A 52 -19.18 -21.47 -1.45
CA GLY A 52 -18.28 -22.62 -1.30
C GLY A 52 -17.32 -22.78 -2.48
N LEU A 53 -17.82 -22.67 -3.72
CA LEU A 53 -17.02 -22.71 -4.95
C LEU A 53 -16.01 -21.55 -5.03
N LEU A 54 -16.43 -20.34 -4.67
CA LEU A 54 -15.54 -19.18 -4.65
C LEU A 54 -14.47 -19.30 -3.58
N VAL A 55 -14.81 -19.80 -2.39
CA VAL A 55 -13.83 -20.09 -1.34
C VAL A 55 -12.85 -21.17 -1.79
N LEU A 56 -13.34 -22.25 -2.38
CA LEU A 56 -12.51 -23.33 -2.90
C LEU A 56 -11.56 -22.83 -4.00
N SER A 57 -12.08 -22.08 -4.99
CA SER A 57 -11.29 -21.41 -6.01
C SER A 57 -10.26 -20.45 -5.39
N ARG A 58 -10.65 -19.70 -4.36
CA ARG A 58 -9.75 -18.77 -3.67
C ARG A 58 -8.63 -19.48 -2.91
N ILE A 59 -8.89 -20.67 -2.38
CA ILE A 59 -7.90 -21.53 -1.71
C ILE A 59 -6.98 -22.17 -2.77
N LEU A 60 -7.52 -22.70 -3.85
CA LEU A 60 -6.75 -23.37 -4.91
C LEU A 60 -5.91 -22.41 -5.74
N PHE A 61 -6.50 -21.33 -6.26
CA PHE A 61 -5.84 -20.37 -7.13
C PHE A 61 -5.18 -19.22 -6.37
N GLY A 62 -5.69 -18.88 -5.19
CA GLY A 62 -5.22 -17.74 -4.41
C GLY A 62 -4.50 -18.09 -3.10
N GLY A 63 -4.41 -19.36 -2.71
CA GLY A 63 -3.85 -19.79 -1.43
C GLY A 63 -2.33 -19.92 -1.38
N PHE A 64 -1.63 -19.93 -2.52
CA PHE A 64 -0.19 -20.27 -2.55
C PHE A 64 0.72 -19.39 -3.40
N ARG A 65 0.24 -18.31 -4.02
CA ARG A 65 1.07 -17.51 -4.96
C ARG A 65 1.00 -15.97 -4.85
N GLY A 66 0.49 -15.42 -3.75
CA GLY A 66 0.23 -13.97 -3.66
C GLY A 66 0.61 -13.31 -2.35
N GLY A 67 1.90 -13.31 -2.01
CA GLY A 67 2.50 -12.36 -1.06
C GLY A 67 2.26 -12.66 0.42
N GLN A 68 3.26 -13.23 1.08
CA GLN A 68 3.36 -13.10 2.54
C GLN A 68 3.26 -11.61 2.91
N PRO A 69 2.54 -11.24 3.99
CA PRO A 69 2.50 -9.87 4.53
C PRO A 69 3.89 -9.28 4.86
N GLY A 70 4.96 -10.08 4.80
CA GLY A 70 6.35 -9.67 4.96
C GLY A 70 7.07 -9.21 3.68
N ASP A 71 6.58 -9.53 2.47
CA ASP A 71 7.32 -9.22 1.23
C ASP A 71 7.28 -7.75 0.82
N TRP A 72 6.22 -7.03 1.16
CA TRP A 72 6.16 -5.59 0.93
C TRP A 72 7.16 -4.84 1.84
N ALA A 73 7.26 -5.26 3.10
CA ALA A 73 8.25 -4.73 4.04
C ALA A 73 9.68 -5.10 3.63
N ARG A 74 9.90 -6.34 3.15
CA ARG A 74 11.20 -6.78 2.62
C ARG A 74 11.61 -6.01 1.37
N ARG A 75 10.70 -5.80 0.40
CA ARG A 75 10.97 -4.98 -0.80
C ARG A 75 11.26 -3.53 -0.44
N ARG A 76 10.56 -2.95 0.53
CA ARG A 76 10.82 -1.58 0.99
C ARG A 76 12.20 -1.45 1.61
N LYS A 77 12.61 -2.39 2.48
CA LYS A 77 13.97 -2.43 3.03
C LYS A 77 15.02 -2.62 1.95
N ALA A 78 14.82 -3.54 1.01
CA ALA A 78 15.75 -3.80 -0.09
C ALA A 78 15.89 -2.59 -1.04
N TRP A 79 14.83 -1.80 -1.22
CA TRP A 79 14.86 -0.55 -1.99
C TRP A 79 15.57 0.57 -1.21
N GLN A 80 15.32 0.70 0.09
CA GLN A 80 16.02 1.67 0.95
C GLN A 80 17.53 1.40 1.02
N GLN A 81 17.94 0.13 1.15
CA GLN A 81 19.35 -0.25 1.14
C GLN A 81 20.02 0.06 -0.21
N ARG A 82 19.32 -0.19 -1.34
CA ARG A 82 19.82 0.19 -2.67
C ARG A 82 19.98 1.71 -2.84
N MET A 83 19.06 2.49 -2.29
CA MET A 83 19.16 3.96 -2.32
C MET A 83 20.25 4.49 -1.40
N ALA A 84 20.43 3.89 -0.22
CA ALA A 84 21.50 4.26 0.72
C ALA A 84 22.88 4.00 0.11
N GLY A 85 23.11 2.82 -0.49
CA GLY A 85 24.38 2.53 -1.16
C GLY A 85 24.66 3.41 -2.39
N ARG A 86 23.62 3.91 -3.07
CA ARG A 86 23.81 4.93 -4.11
C ARG A 86 24.23 6.28 -3.52
N MET A 87 23.68 6.68 -2.38
CA MET A 87 24.03 7.94 -1.71
C MET A 87 25.42 7.95 -1.05
N GLU A 88 26.01 6.78 -0.75
CA GLU A 88 27.37 6.65 -0.21
C GLU A 88 28.46 6.71 -1.29
N ASN A 89 28.11 6.39 -2.55
CA ASN A 89 29.05 6.47 -3.68
C ASN A 89 29.08 7.85 -4.36
N LEU A 90 28.28 8.82 -3.90
CA LEU A 90 28.39 10.22 -4.34
C LEU A 90 29.43 10.94 -3.48
N SER A 91 30.37 11.64 -4.13
CA SER A 91 31.35 12.49 -3.46
C SER A 91 30.67 13.60 -2.65
N ASP A 92 31.34 14.10 -1.61
CA ASP A 92 30.75 15.06 -0.68
C ASP A 92 30.22 16.34 -1.37
N GLU A 93 30.87 16.79 -2.45
CA GLU A 93 30.42 17.95 -3.25
C GLU A 93 29.12 17.68 -4.02
N GLU A 94 28.93 16.49 -4.57
CA GLU A 94 27.70 16.13 -5.28
C GLU A 94 26.53 15.92 -4.30
N ARG A 95 26.85 15.44 -3.10
CA ARG A 95 25.91 15.20 -2.01
C ARG A 95 25.31 16.49 -1.45
N GLU A 96 26.06 17.59 -1.47
CA GLU A 96 25.59 18.92 -1.10
C GLU A 96 24.68 19.53 -2.17
N LYS A 97 25.08 19.46 -3.44
CA LYS A 97 24.22 19.94 -4.56
C LYS A 97 22.92 19.14 -4.66
N PHE A 98 22.97 17.83 -4.43
CA PHE A 98 21.79 16.98 -4.40
C PHE A 98 20.91 17.29 -3.19
N ARG A 99 21.49 17.46 -1.99
CA ARG A 99 20.74 17.90 -0.80
C ARG A 99 20.07 19.24 -1.03
N GLN A 100 20.76 20.24 -1.58
CA GLN A 100 20.19 21.55 -1.86
C GLN A 100 19.04 21.48 -2.87
N GLN A 101 19.18 20.73 -3.98
CA GLN A 101 18.10 20.56 -4.96
C GLN A 101 16.91 19.79 -4.39
N MET A 102 17.18 18.80 -3.54
CA MET A 102 16.15 18.03 -2.87
C MET A 102 15.44 18.86 -1.79
N GLN A 103 16.16 19.75 -1.09
CA GLN A 103 15.61 20.69 -0.12
C GLN A 103 14.76 21.76 -0.82
N GLN A 104 15.19 22.26 -1.98
CA GLN A 104 14.39 23.16 -2.82
C GLN A 104 13.11 22.48 -3.32
N ARG A 105 13.17 21.23 -3.79
CA ARG A 105 12.00 20.48 -4.26
C ARG A 105 11.09 19.97 -3.14
N CYS A 106 11.64 19.64 -1.96
CA CYS A 106 10.88 19.24 -0.77
C CYS A 106 10.52 20.42 0.16
N SER A 107 10.80 21.66 -0.25
CA SER A 107 10.43 22.90 0.48
C SER A 107 8.94 23.24 0.42
N MET A 108 8.09 22.40 -0.18
CA MET A 108 6.65 22.53 -0.03
C MET A 108 6.17 21.61 1.10
N GLY A 109 6.25 22.10 2.35
CA GLY A 109 5.33 21.58 3.38
C GLY A 109 5.59 21.85 4.85
N PHE A 110 6.78 21.62 5.43
CA PHE A 110 6.79 21.41 6.90
C PHE A 110 7.96 21.87 7.78
N MET A 111 9.01 22.53 7.29
CA MET A 111 10.01 23.12 8.19
C MET A 111 10.58 24.44 7.65
N ARG A 112 9.83 25.52 7.85
CA ARG A 112 10.42 26.85 7.98
C ARG A 112 10.62 27.09 9.47
N ARG A 113 11.77 26.67 10.02
CA ARG A 113 12.20 27.20 11.31
C ARG A 113 12.67 28.64 11.02
N PRO A 114 12.08 29.69 11.61
CA PRO A 114 12.69 31.00 11.53
C PRO A 114 14.07 30.90 12.21
N GLU A 115 15.09 31.21 11.43
CA GLU A 115 16.45 31.40 11.88
C GLU A 115 16.45 32.42 13.03
N PRO A 116 16.93 32.10 14.23
CA PRO A 116 17.11 33.11 15.26
C PRO A 116 18.22 34.06 14.78
N ALA A 117 17.83 35.29 14.45
CA ALA A 117 18.71 36.41 14.12
C ALA A 117 19.58 36.81 15.34
N ALA A 118 20.49 35.92 15.75
CA ALA A 118 21.31 36.11 16.94
C ALA A 118 22.60 35.27 16.87
N ALA A 119 23.45 35.49 15.86
CA ALA A 119 24.83 34.96 15.88
C ALA A 119 25.81 35.70 14.95
N SER A 120 25.81 37.03 14.94
CA SER A 120 27.02 37.80 14.56
C SER A 120 26.81 39.27 14.87
N GLU A 121 27.14 39.71 16.08
CA GLU A 121 28.02 40.88 16.32
C GLU A 121 28.23 41.12 17.82
N VAL A 122 29.08 40.31 18.47
CA VAL A 122 29.77 40.75 19.69
C VAL A 122 31.20 40.22 19.65
N LYS A 123 32.13 41.09 19.23
CA LYS A 123 33.36 41.52 19.94
C LYS A 123 34.59 41.72 19.02
N GLN A 124 35.01 42.99 18.93
CA GLN A 124 36.35 43.55 18.60
C GLN A 124 37.52 42.71 19.15
N PRO A 125 38.73 42.67 18.53
CA PRO A 125 39.71 43.79 18.64
C PRO A 125 40.76 43.96 17.52
N ALA A 126 41.26 45.20 17.35
CA ALA A 126 42.67 45.56 17.15
C ALA A 126 42.83 47.07 17.37
#